data_AF-G3MHU9-F1
#
_entry.id   AF-G3MHU9-F1
#
_cell.length_a   1.000
_cell.length_b   1.000
_cell.length_c   1.000
_cell.angle_alpha   90.00
_cell.angle_beta   90.00
_cell.angle_gamma   90.00
#
_symmetry.space_group_name_H-M   'P 1'
#
loop_
_entity.id
_entity.type
_entity.pdbx_description
1 polymer ?
#
loop_
_entity_poly.entity_id
_entity_poly.type
_entity_poly.pdbx_seq_one_letter_code
_entity_poly.pdbx_strand_id
1 'polypeptide(L)'
;ALVVCSEIERCVSDDANKDVERRLACALSGPARYAHGVKRTRDSGTFKTDESLKLQETVASSPEKTAQQESASAKTAPEDNQETTPYEEDPSHRERQHMEDFINITERIYVVKRNFNLKEGDTCESAQRVRQLNDRDYEYVLRGRTARNMAGFVAVKTIFTVSKTGIHKEYNAVSYKHGMGQPKVERKLMYISPEKTCAILVETLKKGRKGCQLVQPESAVDNGIPEECQKVYKEHCGKRLVTIYNPECKGLPDRFPHEEL
;
A
#
# COMPACT_ATOMS: atom_id res chain seq x y z
N ALA A 1 46.87 38.69 -8.11
CA ALA A 1 47.66 38.14 -6.98
C ALA A 1 46.98 36.89 -6.47
N LEU A 2 47.72 35.91 -5.96
CA LEU A 2 47.12 34.81 -5.19
C LEU A 2 46.85 35.29 -3.76
N VAL A 3 45.79 34.76 -3.15
CA VAL A 3 45.68 34.63 -1.69
C VAL A 3 45.33 33.18 -1.42
N VAL A 4 45.99 32.59 -0.41
CA VAL A 4 45.93 31.15 -0.10
C VAL A 4 44.82 30.87 0.91
N CYS A 5 44.21 29.69 0.85
CA CYS A 5 43.30 29.21 1.89
C CYS A 5 44.08 28.50 3.02
N SER A 6 44.09 29.11 4.21
CA SER A 6 44.02 28.39 5.49
C SER A 6 42.84 28.98 6.29
N GLU A 7 42.28 28.34 7.31
CA GLU A 7 42.70 27.12 8.00
C GLU A 7 41.48 26.30 8.48
N ILE A 8 41.70 25.13 9.07
CA ILE A 8 40.63 24.31 9.68
C ILE A 8 40.64 24.55 11.19
N GLU A 9 39.57 25.16 11.72
CA GLU A 9 39.28 25.13 13.16
C GLU A 9 38.03 24.30 13.47
N ARG A 10 38.08 23.59 14.59
CA ARG A 10 37.01 22.71 15.08
C ARG A 10 36.12 23.49 16.05
N CYS A 11 34.84 23.63 15.74
CA CYS A 11 33.85 23.99 16.75
C CYS A 11 33.59 22.79 17.68
N VAL A 12 34.41 22.65 18.72
CA VAL A 12 34.05 21.94 19.94
C VAL A 12 33.38 22.93 20.88
N SER A 13 32.20 22.60 21.39
CA SER A 13 31.65 23.23 22.60
C SER A 13 30.83 22.19 23.33
N ASP A 14 31.25 21.88 24.55
CA ASP A 14 30.29 21.54 25.58
C ASP A 14 29.34 22.74 25.74
N ASP A 15 28.03 22.53 25.70
CA ASP A 15 27.26 22.31 26.92
C ASP A 15 25.86 21.76 26.55
N ALA A 16 25.17 21.14 27.49
CA ALA A 16 23.87 20.55 27.26
C ALA A 16 22.72 21.57 27.37
N ASN A 17 21.63 21.28 26.65
CA ASN A 17 20.28 21.81 26.93
C ASN A 17 20.03 23.32 26.69
N LYS A 18 20.11 23.80 25.42
CA LYS A 18 19.32 24.93 24.84
C LYS A 18 19.66 25.29 23.36
N ASP A 19 19.29 24.47 22.36
CA ASP A 19 18.98 25.01 21.01
C ASP A 19 18.22 24.01 20.10
N VAL A 20 16.89 24.14 20.00
CA VAL A 20 16.06 23.30 19.10
C VAL A 20 15.38 24.13 17.99
N GLU A 21 15.19 25.44 18.17
CA GLU A 21 14.44 26.28 17.22
C GLU A 21 15.30 27.02 16.18
N ARG A 22 16.64 27.08 16.32
CA ARG A 22 17.50 27.87 15.39
C ARG A 22 18.08 27.14 14.18
N ARG A 23 17.70 25.87 13.92
CA ARG A 23 18.16 25.10 12.75
C ARG A 23 17.15 24.98 11.59
N LEU A 24 16.13 25.85 11.54
CA LEU A 24 15.14 25.90 10.47
C LEU A 24 15.16 27.19 9.60
N ALA A 25 16.30 27.89 9.53
CA ALA A 25 16.39 29.24 8.95
C ALA A 25 17.56 29.44 7.93
N CYS A 26 17.96 28.40 7.17
CA CYS A 26 19.00 28.55 6.14
C CYS A 26 18.86 27.55 4.96
N ALA A 27 17.73 27.60 4.23
CA ALA A 27 17.49 26.70 3.09
C ALA A 27 16.54 27.24 1.99
N LEU A 28 16.21 28.55 1.98
CA LEU A 28 15.19 29.13 1.09
C LEU A 28 15.61 30.45 0.42
N SER A 29 16.69 30.42 -0.37
CA SER A 29 17.06 31.53 -1.27
C SER A 29 17.94 31.06 -2.43
N GLY A 30 17.33 30.82 -3.60
CA GLY A 30 18.01 30.53 -4.86
C GLY A 30 17.18 31.10 -6.03
N PRO A 31 17.78 31.83 -7.00
CA PRO A 31 17.02 32.67 -7.93
C PRO A 31 16.44 31.91 -9.12
N ALA A 32 15.36 32.46 -9.68
CA ALA A 32 14.72 31.98 -10.90
C ALA A 32 15.03 32.90 -12.11
N ARG A 33 14.65 32.40 -13.31
CA ARG A 33 14.69 33.02 -14.65
C ARG A 33 16.02 32.89 -15.42
N TYR A 34 15.94 32.23 -16.58
CA TYR A 34 15.99 32.93 -17.86
C TYR A 34 15.18 32.14 -18.92
N ALA A 35 14.52 32.82 -19.85
CA ALA A 35 13.73 32.17 -20.91
C ALA A 35 13.58 33.05 -22.17
N HIS A 36 14.32 32.72 -23.23
CA HIS A 36 14.16 33.12 -24.64
C HIS A 36 15.07 32.20 -25.47
N GLY A 37 14.76 31.74 -26.68
CA GLY A 37 13.50 31.84 -27.43
C GLY A 37 13.56 31.07 -28.76
N VAL A 38 12.39 30.62 -29.23
CA VAL A 38 12.00 30.15 -30.58
C VAL A 38 13.09 29.91 -31.65
N LYS A 39 13.11 28.70 -32.22
CA LYS A 39 13.24 28.53 -33.68
C LYS A 39 12.36 27.39 -34.20
N ARG A 40 11.70 27.62 -35.34
CA ARG A 40 10.89 26.62 -36.06
C ARG A 40 11.76 25.90 -37.10
N THR A 41 11.46 24.64 -37.35
CA THR A 41 11.54 24.00 -38.67
C THR A 41 10.22 23.27 -38.94
N ARG A 42 9.88 23.11 -40.23
CA ARG A 42 8.75 22.33 -40.74
C ARG A 42 9.31 21.35 -41.77
N ASP A 43 8.86 20.11 -41.73
CA ASP A 43 8.40 19.32 -42.87
C ASP A 43 7.55 18.16 -42.30
N SER A 44 6.37 17.77 -42.80
CA SER A 44 5.78 17.68 -44.15
C SER A 44 5.93 16.29 -44.80
N GLY A 45 4.84 15.79 -45.41
CA GLY A 45 4.69 14.39 -45.80
C GLY A 45 3.80 13.56 -44.86
N THR A 46 2.67 12.95 -45.23
CA THR A 46 1.54 13.26 -46.14
C THR A 46 0.60 12.04 -46.12
N PHE A 47 -0.71 12.28 -46.12
CA PHE A 47 -1.84 11.34 -46.11
C PHE A 47 -1.72 10.02 -46.90
N LYS A 48 -2.26 8.94 -46.29
CA LYS A 48 -3.51 8.23 -46.67
C LYS A 48 -4.26 7.82 -45.36
N THR A 49 -5.52 7.35 -45.21
CA THR A 49 -6.62 6.76 -46.02
C THR A 49 -6.42 5.31 -46.52
N ASP A 50 -7.39 4.40 -46.47
CA ASP A 50 -8.66 4.30 -45.72
C ASP A 50 -8.61 2.94 -44.94
N GLU A 51 -9.62 2.24 -44.41
CA GLU A 51 -11.07 2.17 -44.68
C GLU A 51 -11.80 1.60 -43.43
N SER A 52 -13.12 1.71 -43.36
CA SER A 52 -13.96 1.13 -42.31
C SER A 52 -15.06 0.25 -42.91
N LEU A 53 -15.23 -0.97 -42.39
CA LEU A 53 -16.37 -1.82 -42.73
C LEU A 53 -17.04 -2.41 -41.48
N LYS A 54 -18.36 -2.38 -41.49
CA LYS A 54 -19.28 -2.68 -40.39
C LYS A 54 -20.49 -3.39 -40.99
N LEU A 55 -20.90 -4.53 -40.43
CA LEU A 55 -22.17 -5.16 -40.77
C LEU A 55 -22.98 -5.49 -39.51
N GLN A 56 -24.29 -5.26 -39.63
CA GLN A 56 -25.35 -5.77 -38.76
C GLN A 56 -26.06 -6.89 -39.56
N GLU A 57 -27.05 -7.65 -39.10
CA GLU A 57 -28.35 -7.25 -38.54
C GLU A 57 -29.09 -8.45 -37.91
N THR A 58 -29.91 -8.18 -36.88
CA THR A 58 -31.28 -8.67 -36.54
C THR A 58 -31.64 -10.18 -36.70
N VAL A 59 -32.71 -10.76 -36.12
CA VAL A 59 -34.15 -10.44 -36.09
C VAL A 59 -34.72 -10.59 -34.65
N ALA A 60 -35.92 -10.06 -34.38
CA ALA A 60 -36.53 -9.99 -33.05
C ALA A 60 -37.89 -10.72 -32.94
N SER A 61 -38.37 -10.93 -31.71
CA SER A 61 -39.82 -11.02 -31.39
C SER A 61 -40.09 -10.78 -29.89
N SER A 62 -41.30 -10.32 -29.56
CA SER A 62 -41.90 -10.11 -28.23
C SER A 62 -43.43 -10.30 -28.36
N PRO A 63 -44.24 -10.43 -27.28
CA PRO A 63 -45.02 -9.24 -26.86
C PRO A 63 -45.51 -9.18 -25.37
N GLU A 64 -45.73 -7.94 -24.86
CA GLU A 64 -46.90 -7.44 -24.04
C GLU A 64 -47.31 -8.14 -22.69
N LYS A 65 -48.06 -7.59 -21.70
CA LYS A 65 -48.69 -6.28 -21.32
C LYS A 65 -49.15 -6.39 -19.81
N THR A 66 -49.71 -5.43 -19.04
CA THR A 66 -50.14 -4.01 -19.20
C THR A 66 -49.66 -3.13 -18.00
N ALA A 67 -50.55 -2.50 -17.20
CA ALA A 67 -50.28 -1.54 -16.10
C ALA A 67 -51.54 -1.27 -15.24
N GLN A 68 -51.36 -0.64 -14.05
CA GLN A 68 -52.27 0.23 -13.23
C GLN A 68 -52.03 0.02 -11.71
N GLN A 69 -52.29 0.95 -10.76
CA GLN A 69 -52.29 2.44 -10.71
C GLN A 69 -52.35 2.86 -9.21
N GLU A 70 -52.25 4.17 -8.88
CA GLU A 70 -52.52 4.78 -7.55
C GLU A 70 -51.50 4.50 -6.42
N SER A 71 -51.33 5.35 -5.39
CA SER A 71 -51.61 6.80 -5.22
C SER A 71 -50.64 7.40 -4.17
N ALA A 72 -50.76 8.69 -3.85
CA ALA A 72 -49.73 9.43 -3.09
C ALA A 72 -49.78 9.25 -1.56
N SER A 73 -48.61 9.24 -0.92
CA SER A 73 -48.45 9.74 0.45
C SER A 73 -47.03 10.27 0.66
N ALA A 74 -46.89 11.54 1.05
CA ALA A 74 -45.61 12.08 1.49
C ALA A 74 -45.37 11.64 2.94
N LYS A 75 -44.33 10.85 3.17
CA LYS A 75 -43.88 10.49 4.52
C LYS A 75 -42.37 10.59 4.59
N THR A 76 -41.87 11.42 5.50
CA THR A 76 -40.44 11.65 5.73
C THR A 76 -39.75 10.32 5.99
N ALA A 77 -38.84 9.92 5.10
CA ALA A 77 -37.90 8.86 5.38
C ALA A 77 -36.96 9.33 6.50
N PRO A 78 -36.70 8.53 7.55
CA PRO A 78 -35.50 8.73 8.34
C PRO A 78 -34.30 8.59 7.41
N GLU A 79 -33.27 9.43 7.60
CA GLU A 79 -31.94 9.11 7.07
C GLU A 79 -31.43 7.89 7.83
N ASP A 80 -31.65 6.70 7.26
CA ASP A 80 -31.21 5.44 7.84
C ASP A 80 -29.69 5.35 7.73
N ASN A 81 -29.03 5.94 8.72
CA ASN A 81 -27.59 6.01 8.86
C ASN A 81 -27.06 4.66 9.36
N GLN A 82 -27.35 3.60 8.61
CA GLN A 82 -26.80 2.26 8.82
C GLN A 82 -25.28 2.36 8.72
N GLU A 83 -24.64 2.31 9.89
CA GLU A 83 -23.18 2.20 10.00
C GLU A 83 -22.79 0.82 9.48
N THR A 84 -22.52 0.74 8.17
CA THR A 84 -22.24 -0.52 7.48
C THR A 84 -20.99 -1.17 8.07
N THR A 85 -21.18 -2.35 8.66
CA THR A 85 -20.09 -3.14 9.25
C THR A 85 -18.94 -3.26 8.25
N PRO A 86 -17.71 -2.87 8.61
CA PRO A 86 -16.56 -3.05 7.72
C PRO A 86 -16.38 -4.53 7.37
N TYR A 87 -16.02 -4.84 6.12
CA TYR A 87 -15.80 -6.22 5.64
C TYR A 87 -14.98 -7.06 6.62
N GLU A 88 -13.88 -6.50 7.14
CA GLU A 88 -12.97 -7.10 8.13
C GLU A 88 -13.56 -7.39 9.53
N GLU A 89 -14.81 -7.00 9.77
CA GLU A 89 -15.60 -7.27 10.98
C GLU A 89 -16.93 -8.02 10.68
N ASP A 90 -17.26 -8.22 9.41
CA ASP A 90 -18.55 -8.80 8.99
C ASP A 90 -18.62 -10.31 9.27
N PRO A 91 -19.63 -10.80 10.02
CA PRO A 91 -19.81 -12.22 10.29
C PRO A 91 -19.88 -13.14 9.07
N SER A 92 -20.35 -12.64 7.93
CA SER A 92 -20.50 -13.40 6.68
C SER A 92 -19.17 -13.67 5.96
N HIS A 93 -18.07 -13.01 6.35
CA HIS A 93 -16.76 -13.15 5.72
C HIS A 93 -15.71 -13.82 6.61
N ARG A 94 -16.10 -14.31 7.80
CA ARG A 94 -15.20 -14.90 8.81
C ARG A 94 -14.29 -16.01 8.29
N GLU A 95 -14.80 -16.86 7.40
CA GLU A 95 -14.05 -17.94 6.74
C GLU A 95 -12.82 -17.47 5.94
N ARG A 96 -12.65 -16.15 5.72
CA ARG A 96 -11.49 -15.53 5.06
C ARG A 96 -10.69 -14.61 5.99
N GLN A 97 -10.92 -14.70 7.30
CA GLN A 97 -10.42 -13.74 8.30
C GLN A 97 -9.67 -14.38 9.48
N HIS A 98 -9.45 -15.70 9.46
CA HIS A 98 -8.59 -16.40 10.40
C HIS A 98 -7.11 -15.99 10.21
N MET A 99 -6.56 -15.24 11.16
CA MET A 99 -5.17 -14.76 11.12
C MET A 99 -4.17 -15.92 11.19
N GLU A 100 -4.59 -17.05 11.76
CA GLU A 100 -3.87 -18.32 11.78
C GLU A 100 -3.53 -18.82 10.35
N ASP A 101 -4.39 -18.58 9.36
CA ASP A 101 -4.11 -18.95 7.97
C ASP A 101 -3.04 -18.07 7.32
N PHE A 102 -3.00 -16.78 7.69
CA PHE A 102 -1.99 -15.83 7.22
C PHE A 102 -0.64 -16.05 7.92
N ILE A 103 -0.63 -16.18 9.25
CA ILE A 103 0.60 -16.36 10.04
C ILE A 103 1.28 -17.70 9.76
N ASN A 104 0.55 -18.71 9.28
CA ASN A 104 1.13 -20.00 8.87
C ASN A 104 1.70 -20.02 7.44
N ILE A 105 1.66 -18.91 6.70
CA ILE A 105 2.51 -18.76 5.51
C ILE A 105 3.97 -18.59 5.98
N THR A 106 4.78 -19.62 5.76
CA THR A 106 6.18 -19.70 6.23
C THR A 106 7.20 -19.18 5.23
N GLU A 107 6.80 -18.93 3.99
CA GLU A 107 7.62 -18.30 2.96
C GLU A 107 7.52 -16.76 2.99
N ARG A 108 8.27 -16.09 2.12
CA ARG A 108 8.34 -14.62 2.09
C ARG A 108 7.06 -14.03 1.48
N ILE A 109 6.38 -13.20 2.23
CA ILE A 109 5.14 -12.52 1.83
C ILE A 109 5.49 -11.15 1.27
N TYR A 110 5.33 -10.94 -0.03
CA TYR A 110 5.56 -9.66 -0.70
C TYR A 110 4.32 -8.78 -0.68
N VAL A 111 4.48 -7.49 -0.41
CA VAL A 111 3.44 -6.48 -0.58
C VAL A 111 3.36 -6.11 -2.05
N VAL A 112 2.26 -6.48 -2.70
CA VAL A 112 2.07 -6.25 -4.14
C VAL A 112 1.49 -4.87 -4.38
N LYS A 113 0.45 -4.48 -3.65
CA LYS A 113 -0.25 -3.19 -3.79
C LYS A 113 -0.59 -2.55 -2.45
N ARG A 114 -0.55 -1.22 -2.36
CA ARG A 114 -1.07 -0.46 -1.22
C ARG A 114 -1.74 0.87 -1.61
N ASN A 115 -2.61 1.41 -0.76
CA ASN A 115 -3.32 2.69 -0.96
C ASN A 115 -2.82 3.85 -0.05
N PHE A 116 -1.80 3.59 0.77
CA PHE A 116 -1.27 4.50 1.81
C PHE A 116 0.25 4.43 1.88
N ASN A 117 0.88 5.33 2.65
CA ASN A 117 2.35 5.45 2.76
C ASN A 117 3.06 5.45 1.40
N LEU A 118 2.47 6.15 0.42
CA LEU A 118 2.89 6.23 -0.98
C LEU A 118 4.13 7.12 -1.17
N LYS A 119 5.19 6.87 -0.38
CA LYS A 119 6.49 7.52 -0.55
C LYS A 119 7.09 7.07 -1.88
N GLU A 120 7.51 8.03 -2.67
CA GLU A 120 8.10 7.77 -3.98
C GLU A 120 9.43 7.03 -3.84
N GLY A 121 9.56 5.89 -4.52
CA GLY A 121 10.74 5.00 -4.49
C GLY A 121 10.74 3.88 -3.44
N ASP A 122 9.89 3.92 -2.41
CA ASP A 122 9.79 2.83 -1.42
C ASP A 122 9.05 1.61 -2.03
N THR A 123 9.82 0.57 -2.35
CA THR A 123 9.44 -0.59 -3.18
C THR A 123 9.88 -1.91 -2.54
N CYS A 124 9.39 -3.05 -3.09
CA CYS A 124 9.80 -4.40 -2.68
C CYS A 124 9.63 -4.67 -1.17
N GLU A 125 8.56 -4.16 -0.57
CA GLU A 125 8.24 -4.47 0.82
C GLU A 125 7.86 -5.95 0.96
N SER A 126 8.45 -6.65 1.94
CA SER A 126 8.09 -8.04 2.23
C SER A 126 8.29 -8.39 3.70
N ALA A 127 7.54 -9.39 4.19
CA ALA A 127 7.66 -9.96 5.52
C ALA A 127 8.01 -11.45 5.45
N GLN A 128 8.95 -11.91 6.27
CA GLN A 128 9.35 -13.32 6.39
C GLN A 128 9.24 -13.76 7.85
N ARG A 129 8.49 -14.84 8.13
CA ARG A 129 8.40 -15.43 9.47
C ARG A 129 9.74 -16.09 9.81
N VAL A 130 10.34 -15.74 10.94
CA VAL A 130 11.58 -16.36 11.44
C VAL A 130 11.25 -17.53 12.36
N ARG A 131 10.41 -17.27 13.37
CA ARG A 131 9.94 -18.26 14.35
C ARG A 131 8.70 -17.77 15.09
N GLN A 132 7.98 -18.70 15.68
CA GLN A 132 7.04 -18.41 16.76
C GLN A 132 7.81 -18.17 18.06
N LEU A 133 7.36 -17.24 18.89
CA LEU A 133 7.94 -16.94 20.22
C LEU A 133 7.02 -17.43 21.35
N ASN A 134 5.71 -17.32 21.16
CA ASN A 134 4.64 -17.88 22.00
C ASN A 134 3.36 -18.02 21.15
N ASP A 135 2.22 -18.37 21.75
CA ASP A 135 0.93 -18.54 21.04
C ASP A 135 0.43 -17.30 20.28
N ARG A 136 0.97 -16.12 20.60
CA ARG A 136 0.52 -14.82 20.07
C ARG A 136 1.60 -14.01 19.36
N ASP A 137 2.87 -14.17 19.74
CA ASP A 137 3.99 -13.40 19.21
C ASP A 137 4.85 -14.22 18.26
N TYR A 138 5.15 -13.65 17.10
CA TYR A 138 5.95 -14.24 16.04
C TYR A 138 7.06 -13.26 15.64
N GLU A 139 8.31 -13.73 15.57
CA GLU A 139 9.41 -12.92 15.07
C GLU A 139 9.40 -12.93 13.54
N TYR A 140 9.37 -11.74 12.94
CA TYR A 140 9.42 -11.53 11.49
C TYR A 140 10.60 -10.63 11.12
N VAL A 141 11.21 -10.90 9.97
CA VAL A 141 12.04 -9.91 9.26
C VAL A 141 11.15 -9.17 8.28
N LEU A 142 11.05 -7.85 8.43
CA LEU A 142 10.58 -6.95 7.38
C LEU A 142 11.75 -6.53 6.51
N ARG A 143 11.46 -6.27 5.24
CA ARG A 143 12.41 -5.94 4.19
C ARG A 143 11.81 -4.88 3.28
N GLY A 144 12.61 -3.95 2.77
CA GLY A 144 12.18 -3.02 1.71
C GLY A 144 13.35 -2.35 0.99
N ARG A 145 13.15 -1.99 -0.28
CA ARG A 145 14.05 -1.13 -1.06
C ARG A 145 13.56 0.31 -0.89
N THR A 146 14.42 1.21 -0.45
CA THR A 146 14.01 2.60 -0.18
C THR A 146 14.62 3.53 -1.22
N ALA A 147 14.01 4.69 -1.46
CA ALA A 147 14.53 5.69 -2.39
C ALA A 147 15.99 6.13 -2.09
N ARG A 148 16.45 5.98 -0.83
CA ARG A 148 17.82 6.30 -0.39
C ARG A 148 18.81 5.14 -0.55
N ASN A 149 18.34 3.92 -0.75
CA ASN A 149 19.16 2.72 -0.91
C ASN A 149 18.51 1.81 -1.96
N MET A 150 18.78 2.10 -3.23
CA MET A 150 18.32 1.31 -4.37
C MET A 150 19.21 0.09 -4.65
N ALA A 151 20.42 0.04 -4.08
CA ALA A 151 21.46 -0.97 -4.32
C ALA A 151 21.36 -2.22 -3.41
N GLY A 152 20.29 -2.32 -2.62
CA GLY A 152 20.03 -3.45 -1.73
C GLY A 152 18.80 -3.17 -0.86
N PHE A 153 18.39 -4.16 -0.07
CA PHE A 153 17.25 -4.02 0.84
C PHE A 153 17.69 -3.61 2.23
N VAL A 154 16.89 -2.77 2.90
CA VAL A 154 16.97 -2.56 4.36
C VAL A 154 16.13 -3.66 5.01
N ALA A 155 16.76 -4.48 5.85
CA ALA A 155 16.09 -5.54 6.62
C ALA A 155 16.01 -5.19 8.12
N VAL A 156 14.87 -5.43 8.76
CA VAL A 156 14.65 -5.17 10.21
C VAL A 156 13.86 -6.30 10.86
N LYS A 157 14.26 -6.71 12.07
CA LYS A 157 13.46 -7.63 12.89
C LYS A 157 12.31 -6.88 13.57
N THR A 158 11.16 -7.51 13.69
CA THR A 158 9.97 -6.98 14.38
C THR A 158 9.14 -8.12 14.95
N ILE A 159 8.28 -7.84 15.93
CA ILE A 159 7.36 -8.83 16.50
C ILE A 159 5.96 -8.56 15.96
N PHE A 160 5.36 -9.59 15.37
CA PHE A 160 3.95 -9.65 14.98
C PHE A 160 3.18 -10.25 16.16
N THR A 161 2.40 -9.44 16.87
CA THR A 161 1.50 -9.90 17.94
C THR A 161 0.09 -10.05 17.38
N VAL A 162 -0.53 -11.23 17.43
CA VAL A 162 -1.93 -11.41 16.97
C VAL A 162 -2.96 -10.95 18.02
N SER A 163 -4.06 -10.39 17.52
CA SER A 163 -5.18 -9.82 18.27
C SER A 163 -6.53 -10.26 17.67
N LYS A 164 -7.57 -10.16 18.51
CA LYS A 164 -8.98 -10.35 18.12
C LYS A 164 -9.64 -8.99 18.16
N THR A 165 -10.41 -8.62 17.15
CA THR A 165 -11.07 -7.31 17.05
C THR A 165 -12.58 -7.44 16.89
N GLY A 166 -13.30 -6.36 17.19
CA GLY A 166 -14.75 -6.27 17.11
C GLY A 166 -15.45 -7.46 17.79
N ILE A 167 -16.08 -8.31 16.97
CA ILE A 167 -16.90 -9.45 17.41
C ILE A 167 -16.28 -10.82 17.08
N HIS A 168 -15.00 -10.86 16.71
CA HIS A 168 -14.28 -12.10 16.35
C HIS A 168 -13.91 -12.95 17.59
N LYS A 169 -14.16 -14.26 17.49
CA LYS A 169 -13.83 -15.24 18.55
C LYS A 169 -12.42 -15.84 18.40
N GLU A 170 -11.85 -15.77 17.20
CA GLU A 170 -10.51 -16.24 16.83
C GLU A 170 -9.61 -15.03 16.52
N TYR A 171 -8.33 -15.24 16.24
CA TYR A 171 -7.46 -14.11 15.87
C TYR A 171 -7.79 -13.65 14.45
N ASN A 172 -8.04 -12.37 14.25
CA ASN A 172 -8.29 -11.76 12.93
C ASN A 172 -7.38 -10.57 12.64
N ALA A 173 -6.52 -10.18 13.58
CA ALA A 173 -5.67 -9.00 13.48
C ALA A 173 -4.24 -9.28 13.95
N VAL A 174 -3.31 -8.45 13.47
CA VAL A 174 -1.89 -8.52 13.81
C VAL A 174 -1.31 -7.12 13.98
N SER A 175 -0.59 -6.91 15.07
CA SER A 175 0.01 -5.63 15.43
C SER A 175 1.54 -5.69 15.37
N TYR A 176 2.17 -4.82 14.59
CA TYR A 176 3.63 -4.76 14.42
C TYR A 176 4.16 -3.35 14.09
N LYS A 177 5.46 -3.11 14.34
CA LYS A 177 6.16 -1.90 13.88
C LYS A 177 6.55 -2.11 12.41
N HIS A 178 6.13 -1.19 11.52
CA HIS A 178 6.37 -1.25 10.07
C HIS A 178 7.82 -0.91 9.66
N GLY A 179 8.63 -0.36 10.58
CA GLY A 179 10.04 -0.05 10.35
C GLY A 179 10.70 0.57 11.58
N MET A 180 12.00 0.88 11.52
CA MET A 180 12.71 1.54 12.62
C MET A 180 12.08 2.91 12.94
N GLY A 181 11.94 3.21 14.23
CA GLY A 181 11.28 4.43 14.72
C GLY A 181 9.79 4.58 14.39
N GLN A 182 9.15 3.60 13.72
CA GLN A 182 7.72 3.66 13.42
C GLN A 182 6.87 3.15 14.59
N PRO A 183 5.65 3.69 14.79
CA PRO A 183 4.72 3.16 15.79
C PRO A 183 4.30 1.72 15.47
N LYS A 184 3.83 0.99 16.50
CA LYS A 184 3.12 -0.28 16.30
C LYS A 184 1.75 0.03 15.68
N VAL A 185 1.39 -0.64 14.61
CA VAL A 185 0.11 -0.48 13.90
C VAL A 185 -0.60 -1.82 13.87
N GLU A 186 -1.89 -1.83 14.23
CA GLU A 186 -2.76 -2.99 14.05
C GLU A 186 -3.25 -3.07 12.60
N ARG A 187 -3.19 -4.27 12.04
CA ARG A 187 -3.75 -4.62 10.74
C ARG A 187 -4.69 -5.81 10.89
N LYS A 188 -5.93 -5.64 10.45
CA LYS A 188 -6.95 -6.70 10.39
C LYS A 188 -6.80 -7.46 9.08
N LEU A 189 -7.00 -8.77 9.11
CA LEU A 189 -7.16 -9.57 7.90
C LEU A 189 -8.56 -9.30 7.37
N MET A 190 -8.65 -8.61 6.24
CA MET A 190 -9.91 -8.39 5.53
C MET A 190 -10.31 -9.68 4.78
N TYR A 191 -9.34 -10.29 4.09
CA TYR A 191 -9.56 -11.45 3.23
C TYR A 191 -8.26 -12.24 3.05
N ILE A 192 -8.35 -13.57 3.01
CA ILE A 192 -7.34 -14.48 2.45
C ILE A 192 -8.00 -15.42 1.44
N SER A 193 -7.35 -15.64 0.29
CA SER A 193 -7.78 -16.60 -0.72
C SER A 193 -7.80 -18.04 -0.16
N PRO A 194 -8.69 -18.93 -0.62
CA PRO A 194 -8.71 -20.33 -0.16
C PRO A 194 -7.36 -21.04 -0.29
N GLU A 195 -6.62 -20.76 -1.37
CA GLU A 195 -5.31 -21.35 -1.70
C GLU A 195 -4.15 -20.61 -1.01
N LYS A 196 -4.44 -19.59 -0.20
CA LYS A 196 -3.49 -18.73 0.54
C LYS A 196 -2.46 -17.98 -0.36
N THR A 197 -2.72 -17.94 -1.67
CA THR A 197 -1.95 -17.25 -2.71
C THR A 197 -2.12 -15.72 -2.72
N CYS A 198 -3.07 -15.18 -1.95
CA CYS A 198 -3.31 -13.75 -1.80
C CYS A 198 -4.00 -13.40 -0.47
N ALA A 199 -3.58 -12.32 0.18
CA ALA A 199 -4.24 -11.78 1.38
C ALA A 199 -4.34 -10.26 1.33
N ILE A 200 -5.33 -9.70 2.05
CA ILE A 200 -5.56 -8.27 2.20
C ILE A 200 -5.53 -7.91 3.69
N LEU A 201 -4.54 -7.10 4.08
CA LEU A 201 -4.42 -6.54 5.42
C LEU A 201 -4.86 -5.08 5.43
N VAL A 202 -5.63 -4.66 6.45
CA VAL A 202 -6.19 -3.29 6.53
C VAL A 202 -5.95 -2.59 7.87
N GLU A 203 -5.68 -1.29 7.83
CA GLU A 203 -5.42 -0.41 8.98
C GLU A 203 -6.28 0.85 8.95
N THR A 204 -6.57 1.43 10.12
CA THR A 204 -7.26 2.74 10.21
C THR A 204 -6.24 3.87 10.19
N LEU A 205 -6.22 4.65 9.10
CA LEU A 205 -5.37 5.83 8.94
C LEU A 205 -5.99 7.07 9.60
N LYS A 206 -5.20 8.14 9.68
CA LYS A 206 -5.66 9.47 10.12
C LYS A 206 -6.92 9.91 9.36
N LYS A 207 -7.88 10.49 10.11
CA LYS A 207 -9.23 10.88 9.64
C LYS A 207 -10.09 9.70 9.16
N GLY A 208 -9.99 8.52 9.80
CA GLY A 208 -10.86 7.37 9.56
C GLY A 208 -10.71 6.70 8.19
N ARG A 209 -9.68 7.06 7.41
CA ARG A 209 -9.46 6.50 6.06
C ARG A 209 -8.93 5.06 6.17
N LYS A 210 -9.47 4.13 5.39
CA LYS A 210 -8.94 2.76 5.33
C LYS A 210 -7.62 2.69 4.56
N GLY A 211 -6.58 2.20 5.22
CA GLY A 211 -5.32 1.77 4.63
C GLY A 211 -5.40 0.29 4.28
N CYS A 212 -4.88 -0.12 3.12
CA CYS A 212 -4.84 -1.52 2.69
C CYS A 212 -3.47 -1.91 2.13
N GLN A 213 -3.06 -3.15 2.39
CA GLN A 213 -1.97 -3.85 1.73
C GLN A 213 -2.51 -5.15 1.13
N LEU A 214 -2.43 -5.31 -0.19
CA LEU A 214 -2.58 -6.62 -0.84
C LEU A 214 -1.21 -7.28 -0.91
N VAL A 215 -1.12 -8.50 -0.43
CA VAL A 215 0.12 -9.25 -0.27
C VAL A 215 -0.01 -10.66 -0.84
N GLN A 216 1.10 -11.22 -1.33
CA GLN A 216 1.16 -12.58 -1.89
C GLN A 216 2.46 -13.29 -1.46
N PRO A 217 2.43 -14.62 -1.23
CA PRO A 217 3.64 -15.40 -0.99
C PRO A 217 4.57 -15.47 -2.22
N GLU A 218 5.86 -15.74 -1.98
CA GLU A 218 6.92 -15.91 -2.98
C GLU A 218 6.55 -16.92 -4.08
N SER A 219 5.89 -18.02 -3.71
CA SER A 219 5.36 -19.06 -4.61
C SER A 219 4.27 -18.58 -5.57
N ALA A 220 3.51 -17.53 -5.22
CA ALA A 220 2.33 -17.08 -5.95
C ALA A 220 2.48 -15.72 -6.64
N VAL A 221 3.35 -14.84 -6.13
CA VAL A 221 3.38 -13.42 -6.50
C VAL A 221 3.65 -13.15 -8.00
N ASP A 222 4.38 -14.02 -8.69
CA ASP A 222 4.66 -13.88 -10.13
C ASP A 222 3.55 -14.45 -11.02
N ASN A 223 2.61 -15.24 -10.46
CA ASN A 223 1.44 -15.77 -11.17
C ASN A 223 0.31 -14.74 -11.30
N GLY A 224 0.49 -13.55 -10.74
CA GLY A 224 -0.51 -12.49 -10.67
C GLY A 224 -1.44 -12.62 -9.46
N ILE A 225 -2.36 -11.66 -9.34
CA ILE A 225 -3.32 -11.58 -8.24
C ILE A 225 -4.59 -12.37 -8.61
N PRO A 226 -5.05 -13.34 -7.81
CA PRO A 226 -6.32 -14.05 -8.01
C PRO A 226 -7.51 -13.10 -8.16
N GLU A 227 -8.45 -13.43 -9.05
CA GLU A 227 -9.54 -12.52 -9.43
C GLU A 227 -10.37 -12.03 -8.25
N GLU A 228 -10.82 -12.93 -7.36
CA GLU A 228 -11.62 -12.56 -6.20
C GLU A 228 -10.84 -11.68 -5.20
N CYS A 229 -9.55 -11.98 -4.96
CA CYS A 229 -8.69 -11.12 -4.14
C CYS A 229 -8.53 -9.72 -4.77
N GLN A 230 -8.42 -9.65 -6.09
CA GLN A 230 -8.37 -8.38 -6.81
C GLN A 230 -9.73 -7.65 -6.82
N LYS A 231 -10.85 -8.37 -6.75
CA LYS A 231 -12.20 -7.82 -6.64
C LYS A 231 -12.44 -7.21 -5.26
N VAL A 232 -12.29 -7.99 -4.17
CA VAL A 232 -12.42 -7.52 -2.77
C VAL A 232 -11.55 -6.28 -2.52
N TYR A 233 -10.30 -6.26 -3.02
CA TYR A 233 -9.44 -5.08 -2.91
C TYR A 233 -9.99 -3.84 -3.65
N LYS A 234 -10.51 -4.00 -4.87
CA LYS A 234 -11.09 -2.86 -5.64
C LYS A 234 -12.30 -2.28 -4.93
N GLU A 235 -13.16 -3.15 -4.39
CA GLU A 235 -14.42 -2.81 -3.75
C GLU A 235 -14.21 -2.10 -2.41
N HIS A 236 -13.32 -2.62 -1.54
CA HIS A 236 -13.18 -2.13 -0.16
C HIS A 236 -11.96 -1.24 0.12
N CYS A 237 -10.95 -1.20 -0.76
CA CYS A 237 -9.75 -0.37 -0.58
C CYS A 237 -9.68 0.89 -1.48
N GLY A 238 -10.61 1.01 -2.43
CA GLY A 238 -10.81 2.19 -3.27
C GLY A 238 -9.79 2.36 -4.41
N LYS A 239 -10.02 3.41 -5.22
CA LYS A 239 -9.40 3.58 -6.54
C LYS A 239 -7.93 4.02 -6.54
N ARG A 240 -7.39 4.52 -5.42
CA ARG A 240 -5.99 4.99 -5.33
C ARG A 240 -5.12 3.83 -4.83
N LEU A 241 -4.32 3.24 -5.71
CA LEU A 241 -3.34 2.22 -5.34
C LEU A 241 -2.02 2.44 -6.07
N VAL A 242 -0.93 1.93 -5.49
CA VAL A 242 0.39 1.82 -6.14
C VAL A 242 0.84 0.37 -6.01
N THR A 243 1.28 -0.20 -7.13
CA THR A 243 1.98 -1.49 -7.15
C THR A 243 3.43 -1.25 -6.73
N ILE A 244 3.90 -1.95 -5.70
CA ILE A 244 5.28 -1.78 -5.17
C ILE A 244 6.15 -3.04 -5.31
N TYR A 245 5.56 -4.17 -5.71
CA TYR A 245 6.29 -5.36 -6.14
C TYR A 245 6.68 -5.28 -7.63
N ASN A 246 7.78 -5.94 -7.97
CA ASN A 246 8.26 -6.26 -9.32
C ASN A 246 9.18 -7.50 -9.20
N PRO A 247 9.47 -8.26 -10.27
CA PRO A 247 10.27 -9.48 -10.17
C PRO A 247 11.70 -9.30 -9.62
N GLU A 248 12.31 -8.11 -9.76
CA GLU A 248 13.63 -7.83 -9.16
C GLU A 248 13.61 -7.93 -7.63
N CYS A 249 12.43 -7.75 -7.02
CA CYS A 249 12.26 -7.82 -5.57
C CYS A 249 12.72 -9.15 -4.97
N LYS A 250 12.77 -10.24 -5.75
CA LYS A 250 13.33 -11.53 -5.31
C LYS A 250 14.86 -11.55 -5.27
N GLY A 251 15.52 -10.80 -6.15
CA GLY A 251 16.90 -11.09 -6.59
C GLY A 251 18.07 -10.42 -5.86
N LEU A 252 17.86 -9.32 -5.13
CA LEU A 252 18.98 -8.62 -4.44
C LEU A 252 19.23 -9.20 -3.02
N PRO A 253 20.47 -9.14 -2.49
CA PRO A 253 20.78 -9.63 -1.14
C PRO A 253 20.22 -8.73 -0.03
N ASP A 254 19.98 -9.33 1.13
CA ASP A 254 19.54 -8.64 2.34
C ASP A 254 20.70 -7.89 3.00
N ARG A 255 20.53 -6.57 3.21
CA ARG A 255 21.44 -5.78 4.04
C ARG A 255 20.70 -5.40 5.32
N PHE A 256 21.05 -6.07 6.41
CA PHE A 256 20.75 -5.53 7.72
C PHE A 256 21.51 -4.19 7.85
N PRO A 257 20.88 -3.10 8.33
CA PRO A 257 21.67 -2.01 8.86
C PRO A 257 22.54 -2.60 9.98
N HIS A 258 23.81 -2.19 10.05
CA HIS A 258 24.68 -2.65 11.13
C HIS A 258 23.99 -2.36 12.47
N GLU A 259 23.92 -3.37 13.34
CA GLU A 259 23.62 -3.14 14.75
C GLU A 259 24.76 -2.25 15.27
N GLU A 260 24.44 -1.02 15.65
CA GLU A 260 25.40 -0.11 16.29
C GLU A 260 25.75 -0.70 17.66
N LEU A 261 27.04 -1.04 17.81
CA LEU A 261 27.64 -1.74 18.96
C LEU A 261 27.79 -0.83 20.19
#